data_AF-A0A969NCS8-F1
#
_entry.id   AF-A0A969NCS8-F1
#
_cell.length_a   1.000
_cell.length_b   1.000
_cell.length_c   1.000
_cell.angle_alpha   90.00
_cell.angle_beta   90.00
_cell.angle_gamma   90.00
#
_symmetry.space_group_name_H-M   'P 1'
#
loop_
_entity.id
_entity.type
_entity.pdbx_description
1 polymer ?
#
loop_
_entity_poly.entity_id
_entity_poly.type
_entity_poly.pdbx_seq_one_letter_code
_entity_poly.pdbx_strand_id
1 'polypeptide(L)'
;MTYGDGDGINYFPLTCTDIIGHEITHGVTEHSADLVYAYESGALNESFSDIFGTCIDFYLNPETANWILAEQISSTNAPLRSLENPNSLGDPDTYQGNYWVTGSSDNGGVHTNSSVMNYWFYLLTNGGSGVNDNNDTYSVTGIGINKAAQIAYRNLTVYLTANSQFADARFYSIQSAIDLYGECSQEVISVTNAWHAVGVGADYNNSVIAEFNASQTFSCSIPATVNFYNLSVNGSTYRWDFGDGTTSTSANPSKTYTETGVYDIRTNYKWERRL
;
A
#
# COMPACT_ATOMS: atom_id res chain seq x y z
N MET A 1 9.08 19.79 17.20
CA MET A 1 8.69 20.67 16.09
C MET A 1 9.22 22.08 16.34
N THR A 2 9.68 22.75 15.29
CA THR A 2 10.14 24.15 15.30
C THR A 2 9.58 24.83 14.05
N TYR A 3 9.00 26.01 14.19
CA TYR A 3 8.35 26.72 13.09
C TYR A 3 9.03 28.07 12.88
N GLY A 4 9.33 28.40 11.63
CA GLY A 4 9.83 29.72 11.25
C GLY A 4 8.67 30.71 11.13
N ASP A 5 8.96 32.00 11.39
CA ASP A 5 7.99 33.09 11.25
C ASP A 5 7.73 33.48 9.78
N GLY A 6 8.46 32.88 8.84
CA GLY A 6 8.51 33.35 7.45
C GLY A 6 9.34 34.63 7.30
N ASP A 7 9.36 35.20 6.10
CA ASP A 7 10.03 36.48 5.82
C ASP A 7 9.09 37.69 5.94
N GLY A 8 7.80 37.45 6.20
CA GLY A 8 6.76 38.46 6.29
C GLY A 8 6.39 39.12 4.96
N ILE A 9 6.90 38.59 3.83
CA ILE A 9 6.69 39.14 2.49
C ILE A 9 6.18 38.06 1.54
N ASN A 10 6.97 37.00 1.36
CA ASN A 10 6.65 35.87 0.50
C ASN A 10 6.05 34.72 1.32
N TYR A 11 6.57 34.52 2.54
CA TYR A 11 6.13 33.48 3.46
C TYR A 11 5.70 34.07 4.80
N PHE A 12 4.59 33.56 5.32
CA PHE A 12 4.04 33.80 6.65
C PHE A 12 4.46 32.69 7.62
N PRO A 13 4.14 32.79 8.93
CA PRO A 13 4.50 31.76 9.89
C PRO A 13 4.06 30.35 9.46
N LEU A 14 4.96 29.38 9.54
CA LEU A 14 4.77 28.01 9.05
C LEU A 14 3.91 27.17 10.01
N THR A 15 2.74 27.67 10.37
CA THR A 15 1.87 27.08 11.40
C THR A 15 0.46 26.78 10.90
N CYS A 16 0.29 26.57 9.58
CA CYS A 16 -0.97 26.04 9.05
C CYS A 16 -1.16 24.58 9.46
N THR A 17 -2.41 24.12 9.45
CA THR A 17 -2.84 22.85 10.07
C THR A 17 -2.14 21.65 9.46
N ASP A 18 -2.03 21.62 8.14
CA ASP A 18 -1.37 20.57 7.38
C ASP A 18 0.14 20.52 7.65
N ILE A 19 0.83 21.68 7.77
CA ILE A 19 2.24 21.72 8.21
C ILE A 19 2.38 21.20 9.64
N ILE A 20 1.54 21.64 10.58
CA ILE A 20 1.61 21.15 11.96
C ILE A 20 1.39 19.63 12.01
N GLY A 21 0.43 19.13 11.24
CA GLY A 21 0.14 17.71 11.10
C GLY A 21 1.29 16.94 10.43
N HIS A 22 1.97 17.55 9.46
CA HIS A 22 3.17 17.02 8.81
C HIS A 22 4.33 16.89 9.83
N GLU A 23 4.65 17.97 10.54
CA GLU A 23 5.77 17.99 11.50
C GLU A 23 5.58 17.03 12.68
N ILE A 24 4.34 16.86 13.18
CA ILE A 24 4.07 15.89 14.25
C ILE A 24 4.14 14.44 13.73
N THR A 25 3.81 14.22 12.46
CA THR A 25 3.84 12.89 11.85
C THR A 25 5.26 12.37 11.66
N HIS A 26 6.25 13.24 11.39
CA HIS A 26 7.65 12.81 11.46
C HIS A 26 8.01 12.16 12.81
N GLY A 27 7.49 12.70 13.92
CA GLY A 27 7.67 12.10 15.24
C GLY A 27 6.99 10.73 15.38
N VAL A 28 5.83 10.52 14.74
CA VAL A 28 5.19 9.21 14.66
C VAL A 28 6.04 8.24 13.86
N THR A 29 6.57 8.66 12.71
CA THR A 29 7.46 7.86 11.87
C THR A 29 8.72 7.45 12.64
N GLU A 30 9.39 8.39 13.31
CA GLU A 30 10.58 8.14 14.14
C GLU A 30 10.32 7.09 15.23
N HIS A 31 9.15 7.12 15.87
CA HIS A 31 8.79 6.20 16.96
C HIS A 31 8.06 4.94 16.49
N SER A 32 8.05 4.66 15.19
CA SER A 32 7.45 3.46 14.61
C SER A 32 8.35 2.79 13.58
N ALA A 33 8.19 3.11 12.28
CA ALA A 33 8.99 2.51 11.21
C ALA A 33 10.45 2.99 11.22
N ASP A 34 10.73 4.16 11.80
CA ASP A 34 12.05 4.81 11.81
C ASP A 34 12.64 4.97 10.39
N LEU A 35 11.79 5.37 9.43
CA LEU A 35 12.15 5.48 8.02
C LEU A 35 13.35 6.42 7.84
N VAL A 36 14.45 5.88 7.33
CA VAL A 36 15.68 6.63 7.04
C VAL A 36 15.34 7.75 6.08
N TYR A 37 15.73 8.98 6.45
CA TYR A 37 15.44 10.19 5.69
C TYR A 37 16.37 10.36 4.48
N ALA A 38 16.32 9.40 3.56
CA ALA A 38 17.06 9.40 2.30
C ALA A 38 16.38 8.53 1.24
N TYR A 39 16.45 8.94 -0.02
CA TYR A 39 15.94 8.22 -1.19
C TYR A 39 14.48 7.77 -0.99
N GLU A 40 14.11 6.54 -1.35
CA GLU A 40 12.72 6.10 -1.24
C GLU A 40 12.21 6.02 0.19
N SER A 41 13.03 5.58 1.16
CA SER A 41 12.58 5.55 2.56
C SER A 41 12.31 6.96 3.08
N GLY A 42 13.10 7.95 2.64
CA GLY A 42 12.86 9.35 2.95
C GLY A 42 11.62 9.90 2.23
N ALA A 43 11.40 9.52 0.97
CA ALA A 43 10.19 9.88 0.23
C ALA A 43 8.92 9.29 0.87
N LEU A 44 8.98 8.07 1.41
CA LEU A 44 7.90 7.52 2.22
C LEU A 44 7.72 8.30 3.52
N ASN A 45 8.80 8.68 4.20
CA ASN A 45 8.75 9.48 5.42
C ASN A 45 8.02 10.81 5.18
N GLU A 46 8.42 11.55 4.14
CA GLU A 46 7.75 12.77 3.68
C GLU A 46 6.28 12.54 3.30
N SER A 47 6.00 11.48 2.53
CA SER A 47 4.64 11.21 2.08
C SER A 47 3.69 10.87 3.23
N PHE A 48 4.13 10.09 4.22
CA PHE A 48 3.30 9.86 5.40
C PHE A 48 3.00 11.16 6.15
N SER A 49 3.99 12.05 6.28
CA SER A 49 3.79 13.36 6.89
C SER A 49 2.78 14.22 6.12
N ASP A 50 2.86 14.27 4.80
CA ASP A 50 1.86 14.94 3.95
C ASP A 50 0.47 14.32 4.11
N ILE A 51 0.37 12.99 4.02
CA ILE A 51 -0.89 12.24 4.14
C ILE A 51 -1.60 12.54 5.45
N PHE A 52 -0.89 12.46 6.58
CA PHE A 52 -1.50 12.68 7.89
C PHE A 52 -1.70 14.16 8.19
N GLY A 53 -0.86 15.06 7.66
CA GLY A 53 -1.12 16.50 7.61
C GLY A 53 -2.46 16.82 6.96
N THR A 54 -2.68 16.30 5.75
CA THR A 54 -3.95 16.44 5.02
C THR A 54 -5.12 15.78 5.76
N CYS A 55 -4.95 14.58 6.32
CA CYS A 55 -6.02 13.94 7.11
C CYS A 55 -6.43 14.77 8.33
N ILE A 56 -5.48 15.38 9.02
CA ILE A 56 -5.72 16.25 10.17
C ILE A 56 -6.44 17.52 9.71
N ASP A 57 -6.05 18.10 8.57
CA ASP A 57 -6.72 19.27 8.04
C ASP A 57 -8.18 18.98 7.64
N PHE A 58 -8.45 17.87 6.94
CA PHE A 58 -9.83 17.42 6.67
C PHE A 58 -10.63 17.14 7.94
N TYR A 59 -9.99 16.68 9.01
CA TYR A 59 -10.66 16.43 10.29
C TYR A 59 -11.03 17.73 11.01
N LEU A 60 -10.14 18.71 11.03
CA LEU A 60 -10.33 19.98 11.75
C LEU A 60 -11.13 21.01 10.95
N ASN A 61 -10.95 21.03 9.62
CA ASN A 61 -11.45 22.05 8.71
C ASN A 61 -12.22 21.44 7.52
N PRO A 62 -13.23 20.58 7.74
CA PRO A 62 -13.86 19.76 6.68
C PRO A 62 -14.54 20.57 5.55
N GLU A 63 -14.83 21.86 5.77
CA GLU A 63 -15.44 22.73 4.75
C GLU A 63 -14.42 23.42 3.84
N THR A 64 -13.16 23.50 4.26
CA THR A 64 -12.11 24.27 3.56
C THR A 64 -10.88 23.44 3.20
N ALA A 65 -10.68 22.30 3.87
CA ALA A 65 -9.58 21.40 3.59
C ALA A 65 -9.61 20.91 2.14
N ASN A 66 -8.42 20.72 1.58
CA ASN A 66 -8.22 20.36 0.19
C ASN A 66 -6.99 19.41 0.08
N TRP A 67 -6.60 19.08 -1.15
CA TRP A 67 -5.48 18.16 -1.44
C TRP A 67 -4.19 18.90 -1.80
N ILE A 68 -4.08 20.15 -1.40
CA ILE A 68 -2.98 21.06 -1.66
C ILE A 68 -2.28 21.33 -0.33
N LEU A 69 -0.94 21.34 -0.35
CA LEU A 69 -0.12 21.45 0.86
C LEU A 69 0.49 22.84 0.95
N ALA A 70 0.33 23.44 2.13
CA ALA A 70 0.99 24.66 2.56
C ALA A 70 0.73 25.88 1.65
N GLU A 71 -0.40 25.97 0.97
CA GLU A 71 -0.74 27.17 0.20
C GLU A 71 -0.95 28.39 1.11
N GLN A 72 -1.41 28.18 2.36
CA GLN A 72 -1.79 29.27 3.27
C GLN A 72 -0.60 30.04 3.85
N ILE A 73 0.62 29.49 3.74
CA ILE A 73 1.82 30.19 4.19
C ILE A 73 2.39 31.12 3.14
N SER A 74 1.92 31.05 1.89
CA SER A 74 2.41 31.87 0.78
C SER A 74 1.54 33.10 0.56
N SER A 75 2.16 34.27 0.32
CA SER A 75 1.41 35.50 0.01
C SER A 75 0.66 35.47 -1.33
N THR A 76 0.98 34.50 -2.18
CA THR A 76 0.31 34.26 -3.48
C THR A 76 -0.59 33.02 -3.47
N ASN A 77 -0.75 32.36 -2.32
CA ASN A 77 -1.35 31.03 -2.20
C ASN A 77 -0.65 29.99 -3.11
N ALA A 78 0.65 30.16 -3.37
CA ALA A 78 1.42 29.17 -4.10
C ALA A 78 1.67 27.95 -3.19
N PRO A 79 1.22 26.75 -3.59
CA PRO A 79 1.40 25.56 -2.78
C PRO A 79 2.81 25.00 -2.86
N LEU A 80 3.20 24.22 -1.85
CA LEU A 80 4.46 23.49 -1.88
C LEU A 80 4.31 22.17 -2.64
N ARG A 81 3.21 21.44 -2.43
CA ARG A 81 2.92 20.14 -3.07
C ARG A 81 1.43 19.98 -3.33
N SER A 82 1.07 19.06 -4.21
CA SER A 82 -0.31 18.66 -4.50
C SER A 82 -0.43 17.14 -4.43
N LEU A 83 -1.32 16.64 -3.58
CA LEU A 83 -1.68 15.22 -3.52
C LEU A 83 -2.56 14.82 -4.70
N GLU A 84 -3.39 15.73 -5.21
CA GLU A 84 -4.34 15.42 -6.30
C GLU A 84 -3.74 15.55 -7.70
N ASN A 85 -2.69 16.36 -7.87
CA ASN A 85 -2.02 16.56 -9.17
C ASN A 85 -0.54 16.99 -9.00
N PRO A 86 0.37 16.08 -8.59
CA PRO A 86 1.80 16.36 -8.44
C PRO A 86 2.45 17.03 -9.66
N ASN A 87 2.10 16.55 -10.85
CA ASN A 87 2.69 17.02 -12.11
C ASN A 87 2.44 18.52 -12.34
N SER A 88 1.37 19.10 -11.77
CA SER A 88 1.10 20.55 -11.87
C SER A 88 2.15 21.42 -11.19
N LEU A 89 2.93 20.85 -10.27
CA LEU A 89 4.03 21.51 -9.55
C LEU A 89 5.41 20.96 -9.95
N GLY A 90 5.46 20.06 -10.93
CA GLY A 90 6.69 19.44 -11.39
C GLY A 90 7.21 18.30 -10.50
N ASP A 91 6.32 17.67 -9.72
CA ASP A 91 6.62 16.49 -8.92
C ASP A 91 6.02 15.21 -9.58
N PRO A 92 6.61 14.02 -9.40
CA PRO A 92 6.17 12.78 -10.03
C PRO A 92 4.84 12.26 -9.46
N ASP A 93 3.92 11.81 -10.32
CA ASP A 93 2.72 11.05 -9.91
C ASP A 93 2.85 9.55 -10.21
N THR A 94 3.88 9.15 -10.96
CA THR A 94 4.21 7.79 -11.33
C THR A 94 5.63 7.43 -10.90
N TYR A 95 5.81 6.27 -10.27
CA TYR A 95 7.10 5.76 -9.83
C TYR A 95 8.08 5.63 -11.00
N GLN A 96 9.24 6.28 -10.89
CA GLN A 96 10.25 6.39 -11.94
C GLN A 96 9.74 7.01 -13.27
N GLY A 97 8.60 7.69 -13.23
CA GLY A 97 7.98 8.36 -14.36
C GLY A 97 8.53 9.76 -14.59
N ASN A 98 7.68 10.62 -15.16
CA ASN A 98 7.98 12.03 -15.38
C ASN A 98 8.28 12.71 -14.04
N TYR A 99 9.24 13.65 -14.06
CA TYR A 99 9.68 14.42 -12.89
C TYR A 99 10.38 13.62 -11.76
N TRP A 100 10.58 12.31 -11.92
CA TRP A 100 11.29 11.51 -10.92
C TRP A 100 12.74 11.95 -10.71
N VAL A 101 13.17 12.08 -9.45
CA VAL A 101 14.52 12.49 -9.07
C VAL A 101 15.41 11.27 -8.79
N THR A 102 16.58 11.21 -9.42
CA THR A 102 17.59 10.15 -9.24
C THR A 102 18.91 10.64 -8.62
N GLY A 103 19.05 11.95 -8.41
CA GLY A 103 20.25 12.56 -7.83
C GLY A 103 20.29 12.50 -6.31
N SER A 104 21.37 12.99 -5.69
CA SER A 104 21.53 13.04 -4.23
C SER A 104 21.06 14.34 -3.58
N SER A 105 20.59 15.31 -4.39
CA SER A 105 19.98 16.53 -3.86
C SER A 105 18.75 16.18 -3.04
N ASP A 106 18.43 17.01 -2.05
CA ASP A 106 17.25 16.80 -1.21
C ASP A 106 17.20 15.37 -0.63
N ASN A 107 18.34 14.93 -0.09
CA ASN A 107 18.51 13.58 0.46
C ASN A 107 18.14 12.44 -0.51
N GLY A 108 18.21 12.64 -1.82
CA GLY A 108 17.71 11.65 -2.79
C GLY A 108 16.32 11.97 -3.35
N GLY A 109 15.93 13.24 -3.33
CA GLY A 109 14.62 13.73 -3.79
C GLY A 109 13.48 13.33 -2.86
N VAL A 110 13.66 13.39 -1.54
CA VAL A 110 12.65 12.93 -0.58
C VAL A 110 11.35 13.73 -0.68
N HIS A 111 11.43 15.05 -0.86
CA HIS A 111 10.23 15.90 -0.98
C HIS A 111 9.59 15.83 -2.37
N THR A 112 10.37 15.52 -3.41
CA THR A 112 9.87 15.38 -4.78
C THR A 112 9.27 13.99 -4.98
N ASN A 113 10.02 12.93 -4.73
CA ASN A 113 9.55 11.56 -4.99
C ASN A 113 8.43 11.11 -4.03
N SER A 114 8.22 11.79 -2.89
CA SER A 114 7.09 11.54 -1.98
C SER A 114 5.74 11.71 -2.67
N SER A 115 5.68 12.56 -3.70
CA SER A 115 4.45 12.88 -4.40
C SER A 115 3.80 11.68 -5.10
N VAL A 116 4.57 10.62 -5.41
CA VAL A 116 4.05 9.36 -5.93
C VAL A 116 3.11 8.70 -4.91
N MET A 117 3.51 8.63 -3.64
CA MET A 117 2.66 8.06 -2.60
C MET A 117 1.56 9.05 -2.14
N ASN A 118 1.79 10.35 -2.28
CA ASN A 118 0.75 11.37 -2.09
C ASN A 118 -0.41 11.18 -3.08
N TYR A 119 -0.10 10.99 -4.36
CA TYR A 119 -1.10 10.72 -5.39
C TYR A 119 -1.76 9.36 -5.23
N TRP A 120 -1.00 8.33 -4.80
CA TRP A 120 -1.58 7.05 -4.38
C TRP A 120 -2.65 7.22 -3.31
N PHE A 121 -2.39 8.02 -2.27
CA PHE A 121 -3.33 8.23 -1.18
C PHE A 121 -4.57 9.02 -1.62
N TYR A 122 -4.40 10.01 -2.48
CA TYR A 122 -5.51 10.71 -3.13
C TYR A 122 -6.39 9.74 -3.93
N LEU A 123 -5.81 8.93 -4.82
CA LEU A 123 -6.54 7.95 -5.61
C LEU A 123 -7.23 6.91 -4.73
N LEU A 124 -6.57 6.42 -3.68
CA LEU A 124 -7.17 5.50 -2.71
C LEU A 124 -8.39 6.13 -2.03
N THR A 125 -8.31 7.41 -1.69
CA THR A 125 -9.39 8.14 -1.01
C THR A 125 -10.55 8.45 -1.94
N ASN A 126 -10.29 9.11 -3.07
CA ASN A 126 -11.29 9.69 -3.96
C ASN A 126 -11.67 8.79 -5.14
N GLY A 127 -10.83 7.82 -5.48
CA GLY A 127 -10.91 7.09 -6.73
C GLY A 127 -10.38 7.91 -7.91
N GLY A 128 -10.36 7.28 -9.08
CA GLY A 128 -9.88 7.90 -10.30
C GLY A 128 -9.61 6.87 -11.39
N SER A 129 -9.41 7.33 -12.61
CA SER A 129 -9.06 6.47 -13.74
C SER A 129 -8.22 7.25 -14.73
N GLY A 130 -7.30 6.59 -15.41
CA GLY A 130 -6.40 7.25 -16.34
C GLY A 130 -5.40 6.29 -16.97
N VAL A 131 -4.36 6.89 -17.53
CA VAL A 131 -3.18 6.19 -18.04
C VAL A 131 -1.97 6.84 -17.38
N ASN A 132 -1.12 6.05 -16.73
CA ASN A 132 0.08 6.56 -16.06
C ASN A 132 1.26 6.70 -17.04
N ASP A 133 2.41 7.16 -16.55
CA ASP A 133 3.61 7.36 -17.38
C ASP A 133 4.17 6.07 -18.00
N ASN A 134 3.81 4.90 -17.46
CA ASN A 134 4.18 3.59 -17.99
C ASN A 134 3.23 3.12 -19.12
N ASN A 135 2.24 3.94 -19.49
CA ASN A 135 1.18 3.63 -20.44
C ASN A 135 0.26 2.50 -19.96
N ASP A 136 0.17 2.29 -18.65
CA ASP A 136 -0.77 1.37 -18.01
C ASP A 136 -2.10 2.08 -17.76
N THR A 137 -3.21 1.45 -18.14
CA THR A 137 -4.56 1.97 -17.87
C THR A 137 -5.00 1.52 -16.48
N TYR A 138 -5.45 2.46 -15.64
CA TYR A 138 -5.91 2.16 -14.28
C TYR A 138 -7.33 2.66 -14.02
N SER A 139 -7.98 2.01 -13.06
CA SER A 139 -9.26 2.44 -12.48
C SER A 139 -9.30 2.07 -11.00
N VAL A 140 -9.48 3.08 -10.15
CA VAL A 140 -9.48 3.00 -8.69
C VAL A 140 -10.84 3.43 -8.18
N THR A 141 -11.46 2.57 -7.38
CA THR A 141 -12.67 2.93 -6.62
C THR A 141 -12.24 3.55 -5.29
N GLY A 142 -12.64 4.79 -5.01
CA GLY A 142 -12.31 5.46 -3.76
C GLY A 142 -12.95 4.78 -2.55
N ILE A 143 -12.19 4.64 -1.46
CA ILE A 143 -12.66 4.03 -0.20
C ILE A 143 -12.94 5.07 0.90
N GLY A 144 -12.71 6.34 0.61
CA GLY A 144 -12.88 7.46 1.55
C GLY A 144 -11.71 7.60 2.52
N ILE A 145 -11.51 8.84 3.00
CA ILE A 145 -10.30 9.26 3.71
C ILE A 145 -10.09 8.48 5.02
N ASN A 146 -11.17 8.16 5.73
CA ASN A 146 -11.09 7.45 7.00
C ASN A 146 -10.50 6.04 6.85
N LYS A 147 -10.92 5.29 5.82
CA LYS A 147 -10.39 3.94 5.58
C LYS A 147 -8.98 4.00 5.01
N ALA A 148 -8.73 4.92 4.07
CA ALA A 148 -7.39 5.14 3.52
C ALA A 148 -6.38 5.48 4.64
N ALA A 149 -6.73 6.39 5.55
CA ALA A 149 -5.90 6.76 6.69
C ALA A 149 -5.64 5.59 7.65
N GLN A 150 -6.63 4.74 7.93
CA GLN A 150 -6.44 3.53 8.75
C GLN A 150 -5.41 2.56 8.13
N ILE A 151 -5.49 2.36 6.81
CA ILE A 151 -4.55 1.51 6.07
C ILE A 151 -3.15 2.11 6.09
N ALA A 152 -3.01 3.41 5.76
CA ALA A 152 -1.73 4.11 5.79
C ALA A 152 -1.10 4.07 7.19
N TYR A 153 -1.90 4.25 8.24
CA TYR A 153 -1.42 4.28 9.62
C TYR A 153 -0.92 2.90 10.06
N ARG A 154 -1.67 1.84 9.74
CA ARG A 154 -1.23 0.46 10.00
C ARG A 154 0.02 0.10 9.20
N ASN A 155 0.10 0.52 7.93
CA ASN A 155 1.28 0.31 7.09
C ASN A 155 2.53 0.88 7.77
N LEU A 156 2.49 2.17 8.13
CA LEU A 156 3.57 2.86 8.82
C LEU A 156 3.90 2.24 10.18
N THR A 157 2.90 2.00 11.03
CA THR A 157 3.15 1.71 12.45
C THR A 157 3.35 0.24 12.79
N VAL A 158 2.95 -0.68 11.91
CA VAL A 158 2.99 -2.12 12.18
C VAL A 158 3.99 -2.86 11.31
N TYR A 159 4.20 -2.41 10.07
CA TYR A 159 4.91 -3.22 9.08
C TYR A 159 6.20 -2.61 8.54
N LEU A 160 6.19 -1.31 8.23
CA LEU A 160 7.36 -0.68 7.63
C LEU A 160 8.52 -0.62 8.62
N THR A 161 9.72 -0.62 8.05
CA THR A 161 10.99 -0.56 8.79
C THR A 161 11.87 0.51 8.18
N ALA A 162 12.99 0.81 8.84
CA ALA A 162 13.82 1.96 8.52
C ALA A 162 14.26 2.07 7.06
N ASN A 163 14.48 0.94 6.37
CA ASN A 163 14.94 0.90 4.98
C ASN A 163 13.84 0.52 3.98
N SER A 164 12.57 0.56 4.38
CA SER A 164 11.46 0.21 3.49
C SER A 164 11.43 1.12 2.24
N GLN A 165 11.12 0.51 1.11
CA GLN A 165 11.05 1.12 -0.22
C GLN A 165 9.58 1.19 -0.70
N PHE A 166 9.31 1.79 -1.86
CA PHE A 166 7.93 1.87 -2.39
C PHE A 166 7.28 0.48 -2.57
N ALA A 167 8.08 -0.53 -2.94
CA ALA A 167 7.60 -1.91 -3.06
C ALA A 167 7.14 -2.51 -1.71
N ASP A 168 7.82 -2.17 -0.61
CA ASP A 168 7.44 -2.59 0.75
C ASP A 168 6.16 -1.87 1.18
N ALA A 169 6.08 -0.54 0.96
CA ALA A 169 4.88 0.25 1.24
C ALA A 169 3.65 -0.29 0.50
N ARG A 170 3.82 -0.73 -0.75
CA ARG A 170 2.78 -1.44 -1.49
C ARG A 170 2.39 -2.75 -0.82
N PHE A 171 3.35 -3.64 -0.61
CA PHE A 171 3.08 -4.96 -0.05
C PHE A 171 2.35 -4.87 1.30
N TYR A 172 2.84 -4.01 2.19
CA TYR A 172 2.34 -3.91 3.56
C TYR A 172 1.09 -3.04 3.71
N SER A 173 0.80 -2.10 2.80
CA SER A 173 -0.52 -1.47 2.75
C SER A 173 -1.61 -2.43 2.26
N ILE A 174 -1.30 -3.34 1.32
CA ILE A 174 -2.21 -4.43 0.94
C ILE A 174 -2.45 -5.35 2.13
N GLN A 175 -1.40 -5.77 2.83
CA GLN A 175 -1.53 -6.56 4.06
C GLN A 175 -2.35 -5.81 5.14
N SER A 176 -2.14 -4.50 5.29
CA SER A 176 -2.92 -3.68 6.21
C SER A 176 -4.41 -3.66 5.87
N ALA A 177 -4.75 -3.59 4.57
CA ALA A 177 -6.13 -3.68 4.12
C ALA A 177 -6.74 -5.06 4.39
N ILE A 178 -5.99 -6.15 4.18
CA ILE A 178 -6.43 -7.52 4.50
C ILE A 178 -6.71 -7.65 6.00
N ASP A 179 -5.82 -7.15 6.84
CA ASP A 179 -5.96 -7.22 8.30
C ASP A 179 -7.17 -6.44 8.81
N LEU A 180 -7.46 -5.29 8.22
CA LEU A 180 -8.53 -4.39 8.65
C LEU A 180 -9.90 -4.76 8.07
N TYR A 181 -9.95 -5.26 6.84
CA TYR A 181 -11.19 -5.40 6.07
C TYR A 181 -11.41 -6.81 5.47
N GLY A 182 -10.42 -7.70 5.59
CA GLY A 182 -10.46 -9.06 5.08
C GLY A 182 -9.93 -9.20 3.66
N GLU A 183 -9.53 -10.42 3.30
CA GLU A 183 -9.16 -10.75 1.92
C GLU A 183 -10.33 -10.49 0.96
N CYS A 184 -10.00 -10.12 -0.28
CA CYS A 184 -10.97 -9.82 -1.34
C CYS A 184 -11.93 -8.65 -1.05
N SER A 185 -11.67 -7.84 -0.01
CA SER A 185 -12.47 -6.64 0.26
C SER A 185 -12.24 -5.56 -0.80
N GLN A 186 -13.17 -4.60 -0.91
CA GLN A 186 -13.01 -3.47 -1.82
C GLN A 186 -11.76 -2.65 -1.48
N GLU A 187 -11.37 -2.58 -0.21
CA GLU A 187 -10.17 -1.89 0.26
C GLU A 187 -8.89 -2.58 -0.23
N VAL A 188 -8.83 -3.91 -0.22
CA VAL A 188 -7.69 -4.66 -0.79
C VAL A 188 -7.56 -4.39 -2.29
N ILE A 189 -8.69 -4.41 -3.01
CA ILE A 189 -8.73 -4.11 -4.45
C ILE A 189 -8.27 -2.67 -4.72
N SER A 190 -8.82 -1.70 -3.99
CA SER A 190 -8.52 -0.28 -4.19
C SER A 190 -7.09 0.09 -3.83
N VAL A 191 -6.52 -0.45 -2.74
CA VAL A 191 -5.11 -0.24 -2.38
C VAL A 191 -4.19 -0.79 -3.48
N THR A 192 -4.48 -2.00 -3.96
CA THR A 192 -3.68 -2.64 -5.02
C THR A 192 -3.75 -1.83 -6.32
N ASN A 193 -4.95 -1.42 -6.73
CA ASN A 193 -5.15 -0.65 -7.96
C ASN A 193 -4.60 0.77 -7.86
N ALA A 194 -4.64 1.41 -6.68
CA ALA A 194 -4.03 2.71 -6.47
C ALA A 194 -2.50 2.62 -6.62
N TRP A 195 -1.86 1.56 -6.11
CA TRP A 195 -0.42 1.36 -6.29
C TRP A 195 -0.05 1.12 -7.75
N HIS A 196 -0.87 0.32 -8.45
CA HIS A 196 -0.72 0.13 -9.89
C HIS A 196 -0.85 1.46 -10.66
N ALA A 197 -1.82 2.31 -10.29
CA ALA A 197 -2.03 3.61 -10.92
C ALA A 197 -0.76 4.48 -10.84
N VAL A 198 -0.06 4.48 -9.70
CA VAL A 198 1.18 5.22 -9.52
C VAL A 198 2.44 4.45 -9.95
N GLY A 199 2.29 3.39 -10.75
CA GLY A 199 3.42 2.67 -11.36
C GLY A 199 4.14 1.68 -10.45
N VAL A 200 3.58 1.33 -9.29
CA VAL A 200 4.17 0.35 -8.37
C VAL A 200 3.39 -0.97 -8.44
N GLY A 201 3.96 -1.95 -9.13
CA GLY A 201 3.43 -3.30 -9.24
C GLY A 201 2.17 -3.45 -10.11
N ALA A 202 1.67 -4.68 -10.20
CA ALA A 202 0.51 -5.02 -11.01
C ALA A 202 -0.81 -4.59 -10.37
N ASP A 203 -1.84 -4.48 -11.20
CA ASP A 203 -3.23 -4.29 -10.80
C ASP A 203 -3.78 -5.49 -10.02
N TYR A 204 -4.91 -5.29 -9.36
CA TYR A 204 -5.59 -6.36 -8.66
C TYR A 204 -6.13 -7.38 -9.65
N ASN A 205 -5.58 -8.58 -9.61
CA ASN A 205 -6.07 -9.70 -10.38
C ASN A 205 -7.00 -10.55 -9.50
N ASN A 206 -8.29 -10.63 -9.84
CA ASN A 206 -9.29 -11.43 -9.12
C ASN A 206 -9.27 -12.92 -9.49
N SER A 207 -8.27 -13.38 -10.25
CA SER A 207 -8.12 -14.80 -10.58
C SER A 207 -7.73 -15.56 -9.34
N VAL A 208 -8.52 -16.58 -9.02
CA VAL A 208 -8.16 -17.55 -7.98
C VAL A 208 -7.21 -18.56 -8.61
N ILE A 209 -5.98 -18.61 -8.11
CA ILE A 209 -4.97 -19.56 -8.58
C ILE A 209 -4.90 -20.72 -7.57
N ALA A 210 -5.16 -21.94 -8.02
CA ALA A 210 -4.96 -23.17 -7.26
C ALA A 210 -3.51 -23.55 -7.39
N GLU A 211 -2.73 -23.24 -6.38
CA GLU A 211 -1.35 -23.66 -6.32
C GLU A 211 -1.06 -24.24 -4.95
N PHE A 212 -0.24 -25.28 -4.94
CA PHE A 212 0.25 -25.89 -3.74
C PHE A 212 1.63 -26.51 -3.96
N ASN A 213 2.34 -26.71 -2.87
CA ASN A 213 3.54 -27.52 -2.83
C ASN A 213 3.34 -28.69 -1.84
N ALA A 214 4.11 -29.75 -2.00
CA ALA A 214 4.16 -30.89 -1.08
C ALA A 214 5.59 -31.06 -0.56
N SER A 215 5.74 -31.39 0.72
CA SER A 215 7.05 -31.61 1.33
C SER A 215 7.84 -32.75 0.67
N GLN A 216 7.14 -33.68 0.03
CA GLN A 216 7.70 -34.76 -0.78
C GLN A 216 6.64 -35.23 -1.79
N THR A 217 7.09 -35.59 -3.00
CA THR A 217 6.24 -36.18 -4.05
C THR A 217 6.55 -37.66 -4.30
N PHE A 218 7.53 -38.20 -3.58
CA PHE A 218 7.98 -39.58 -3.68
C PHE A 218 8.49 -40.08 -2.33
N SER A 219 8.16 -41.33 -1.97
CA SER A 219 8.68 -42.01 -0.78
C SER A 219 8.86 -43.51 -1.07
N CYS A 220 9.95 -44.10 -0.57
CA CYS A 220 10.21 -45.55 -0.65
C CYS A 220 9.82 -46.31 0.62
N SER A 221 9.24 -45.63 1.62
CA SER A 221 8.87 -46.22 2.91
C SER A 221 7.49 -45.77 3.36
N ILE A 222 6.70 -46.71 3.89
CA ILE A 222 5.40 -46.46 4.51
C ILE A 222 5.48 -46.68 6.03
N PRO A 223 4.71 -45.95 6.86
CA PRO A 223 3.83 -44.84 6.47
C PRO A 223 4.60 -43.59 6.06
N ALA A 224 4.12 -42.90 5.02
CA ALA A 224 4.73 -41.67 4.50
C ALA A 224 3.84 -40.47 4.86
N THR A 225 4.37 -39.53 5.65
CA THR A 225 3.67 -38.27 5.94
C THR A 225 4.11 -37.19 4.96
N VAL A 226 3.14 -36.60 4.27
CA VAL A 226 3.31 -35.49 3.33
C VAL A 226 2.63 -34.26 3.92
N ASN A 227 3.37 -33.17 4.05
CA ASN A 227 2.81 -31.87 4.39
C ASN A 227 2.52 -31.10 3.12
N PHE A 228 1.34 -30.50 3.02
CA PHE A 228 0.96 -29.67 1.88
C PHE A 228 0.94 -28.19 2.29
N TYR A 229 1.49 -27.36 1.41
CA TYR A 229 1.58 -25.93 1.58
C TYR A 229 0.69 -25.27 0.53
N ASN A 230 -0.33 -24.54 0.97
CA ASN A 230 -1.17 -23.76 0.06
C ASN A 230 -0.37 -22.56 -0.45
N LEU A 231 -0.36 -22.40 -1.76
CA LEU A 231 0.20 -21.24 -2.47
C LEU A 231 -0.89 -20.52 -3.26
N SER A 232 -2.16 -20.75 -2.90
CA SER A 232 -3.28 -20.21 -3.65
C SER A 232 -3.32 -18.69 -3.54
N VAL A 233 -3.55 -18.04 -4.67
CA VAL A 233 -3.79 -16.59 -4.73
C VAL A 233 -5.30 -16.37 -4.75
N ASN A 234 -5.80 -15.46 -3.92
CA ASN A 234 -7.23 -15.10 -3.79
C ASN A 234 -8.17 -16.26 -3.39
N GLY A 235 -7.66 -17.30 -2.72
CA GLY A 235 -8.45 -18.43 -2.24
C GLY A 235 -8.72 -18.38 -0.73
N SER A 236 -9.99 -18.18 -0.34
CA SER A 236 -10.41 -18.08 1.08
C SER A 236 -10.98 -19.38 1.67
N THR A 237 -11.26 -20.38 0.83
CA THR A 237 -11.69 -21.71 1.26
C THR A 237 -10.90 -22.79 0.52
N TYR A 238 -10.44 -23.79 1.27
CA TYR A 238 -9.61 -24.86 0.74
C TYR A 238 -10.37 -26.17 0.77
N ARG A 239 -10.24 -26.95 -0.30
CA ARG A 239 -10.64 -28.35 -0.32
C ARG A 239 -9.55 -29.18 -0.95
N TRP A 240 -8.90 -29.96 -0.11
CA TRP A 240 -7.91 -30.94 -0.49
C TRP A 240 -8.57 -32.26 -0.78
N ASP A 241 -8.21 -32.87 -1.90
CA ASP A 241 -8.45 -34.27 -2.22
C ASP A 241 -7.10 -34.97 -2.28
N PHE A 242 -6.88 -35.94 -1.37
CA PHE A 242 -5.60 -36.62 -1.24
C PHE A 242 -5.45 -37.83 -2.18
N GLY A 243 -6.44 -38.10 -3.05
CA GLY A 243 -6.41 -39.19 -4.01
C GLY A 243 -6.69 -40.58 -3.42
N ASP A 244 -6.93 -40.68 -2.10
CA ASP A 244 -7.26 -41.91 -1.37
C ASP A 244 -8.70 -41.92 -0.81
N GLY A 245 -9.52 -40.96 -1.27
CA GLY A 245 -10.90 -40.76 -0.81
C GLY A 245 -11.03 -39.90 0.44
N THR A 246 -9.92 -39.49 1.08
CA THR A 246 -9.95 -38.55 2.21
C THR A 246 -9.78 -37.11 1.74
N THR A 247 -10.32 -36.16 2.52
CA THR A 247 -10.27 -34.72 2.21
C THR A 247 -9.87 -33.89 3.42
N SER A 248 -9.48 -32.64 3.19
CA SER A 248 -9.24 -31.64 4.25
C SER A 248 -9.70 -30.25 3.83
N THR A 249 -10.05 -29.41 4.79
CA THR A 249 -10.35 -27.99 4.60
C THR A 249 -9.33 -27.05 5.25
N SER A 250 -8.29 -27.59 5.90
CA SER A 250 -7.21 -26.80 6.48
C SER A 250 -6.39 -26.11 5.40
N ALA A 251 -5.87 -24.91 5.67
CA ALA A 251 -5.01 -24.18 4.73
C ALA A 251 -3.75 -24.98 4.37
N ASN A 252 -3.04 -25.51 5.36
CA ASN A 252 -1.82 -26.32 5.16
C ASN A 252 -1.97 -27.68 5.84
N PRO A 253 -2.63 -28.68 5.21
CA PRO A 253 -2.88 -29.96 5.85
C PRO A 253 -1.66 -30.88 5.82
N SER A 254 -1.67 -31.86 6.71
CA SER A 254 -0.73 -32.99 6.71
C SER A 254 -1.50 -34.29 6.45
N LYS A 255 -0.94 -35.17 5.62
CA LYS A 255 -1.55 -36.46 5.27
C LYS A 255 -0.53 -37.59 5.41
N THR A 256 -0.93 -38.66 6.08
CA THR A 256 -0.14 -39.89 6.19
C THR A 256 -0.72 -40.97 5.28
N TYR A 257 0.08 -41.46 4.35
CA TYR A 257 -0.24 -42.59 3.47
C TYR A 257 0.33 -43.88 4.07
N THR A 258 -0.53 -44.84 4.36
CA THR A 258 -0.16 -46.14 4.97
C THR A 258 -0.03 -47.27 3.95
N GLU A 259 -0.45 -47.03 2.71
CA GLU A 259 -0.38 -47.99 1.61
C GLU A 259 0.48 -47.41 0.48
N THR A 260 1.10 -48.29 -0.30
CA THR A 260 1.84 -47.88 -1.50
C THR A 260 0.87 -47.63 -2.64
N GLY A 261 1.02 -46.51 -3.35
CA GLY A 261 0.18 -46.18 -4.50
C GLY A 261 0.62 -44.88 -5.17
N VAL A 262 0.02 -44.61 -6.32
CA VAL A 262 0.08 -43.29 -6.96
C VAL A 262 -1.19 -42.55 -6.56
N TYR A 263 -1.04 -41.38 -5.96
CA TYR A 263 -2.14 -40.55 -5.50
C TYR A 263 -2.16 -39.25 -6.31
N ASP A 264 -3.31 -38.94 -6.93
CA ASP A 264 -3.53 -37.68 -7.64
C ASP A 264 -4.08 -36.64 -6.67
N ILE A 265 -3.21 -35.75 -6.18
CA ILE A 265 -3.59 -34.70 -5.23
C ILE A 265 -4.22 -33.54 -5.99
N ARG A 266 -5.39 -33.07 -5.53
CA ARG A 266 -6.05 -31.89 -6.09
C ARG A 266 -6.41 -30.91 -4.98
N THR A 267 -6.30 -29.62 -5.28
CA THR A 267 -6.91 -28.55 -4.50
C THR A 267 -8.00 -27.91 -5.34
N ASN A 268 -9.21 -27.81 -4.79
CA ASN A 268 -10.35 -27.15 -5.42
C ASN A 268 -10.84 -26.02 -4.51
N TYR A 269 -11.16 -24.87 -5.09
CA TYR A 269 -11.92 -23.81 -4.42
C TYR A 269 -13.40 -23.91 -4.78
N LYS A 270 -14.27 -23.71 -3.79
CA LYS A 270 -15.69 -23.49 -4.04
C LYS A 270 -16.01 -22.01 -3.86
N TRP A 271 -16.43 -21.35 -4.94
CA TRP A 271 -17.17 -20.11 -4.88
C TRP A 271 -18.59 -20.41 -4.34
N GLU A 272 -18.83 -20.25 -3.04
CA GLU A 272 -20.21 -20.06 -2.58
C GLU A 272 -20.57 -18.59 -2.78
N ARG A 273 -21.16 -18.26 -3.94
CA ARG A 273 -21.89 -16.98 -4.08
C ARG A 273 -23.05 -17.01 -3.09
N ARG A 274 -22.95 -16.27 -2.00
CA ARG A 274 -24.14 -15.76 -1.32
C ARG A 274 -24.42 -14.40 -1.95
N LEU A 275 -25.47 -14.37 -2.78
CA LEU A 275 -26.13 -13.14 -3.22
C LEU A 275 -26.73 -12.43 -2.01
#